data_AF-A0A961LMZ9-F1
#
_entry.id   AF-A0A961LMZ9-F1
#
_cell.length_a   1.000
_cell.length_b   1.000
_cell.length_c   1.000
_cell.angle_alpha   90.00
_cell.angle_beta   90.00
_cell.angle_gamma   90.00
#
_symmetry.space_group_name_H-M   'P 1'
#
loop_
_entity.id
_entity.type
_entity.pdbx_description
1 polymer ?
#
loop_
_entity_poly.entity_id
_entity_poly.type
_entity_poly.pdbx_seq_one_letter_code
_entity_poly.pdbx_strand_id
1 'polypeptide(L)'
;EAYIEEGITFALDTIEEITGEKKVNSVGYCVGGSLLSAALAMFAREGDKRIQSATLFTTQVDFTYGGDLLVFVDEEQIEGVERQMQEKGYLDGGKMASAFNMLRSRDLIWSYAVNNYMRGKTPMAFDLLYWNSDSTRMTAANHSFYLRNCYLENNLSKGKMMLGGAPINLKDVTIPIYNLAAKEDHIAPAKSVFHGCRFFGGDVQYILSGSGHIAGVVNPPDKVKYQYWTNGKPEGEFEDWVATAEEHPGSWWPHWMAWIESMETAKPVKARAVGGGKVEPLCDAPGTYVLERV
;
A
#
# COMPACT_ATOMS: atom_id res chain seq x y z
N GLU A 1 0.63 -6.51 15.36
CA GLU A 1 1.21 -7.85 15.60
C GLU A 1 0.33 -8.94 15.02
N ALA A 2 -0.91 -9.14 15.50
CA ALA A 2 -1.83 -10.15 14.91
C ALA A 2 -1.97 -10.07 13.38
N TYR A 3 -2.12 -8.88 12.80
CA TYR A 3 -2.17 -8.72 11.32
C TYR A 3 -0.87 -9.16 10.60
N ILE A 4 0.27 -9.12 11.28
CA ILE A 4 1.56 -9.61 10.75
C ILE A 4 1.62 -11.13 10.92
N GLU A 5 1.36 -11.64 12.11
CA GLU A 5 1.47 -13.07 12.44
C GLU A 5 0.40 -13.92 11.75
N GLU A 6 -0.87 -13.58 11.91
CA GLU A 6 -2.01 -14.31 11.35
C GLU A 6 -2.30 -13.95 9.89
N GLY A 7 -1.69 -12.87 9.39
CA GLY A 7 -1.82 -12.43 8.01
C GLY A 7 -0.60 -12.79 7.17
N ILE A 8 0.47 -12.01 7.32
CA ILE A 8 1.67 -12.12 6.47
C ILE A 8 2.43 -13.41 6.76
N THR A 9 2.76 -13.70 8.01
CA THR A 9 3.51 -14.90 8.40
C THR A 9 2.73 -16.17 8.06
N PHE A 10 1.43 -16.21 8.38
CA PHE A 10 0.56 -17.31 7.98
C PHE A 10 0.52 -17.54 6.46
N ALA A 11 0.46 -16.47 5.66
CA ALA A 11 0.51 -16.57 4.21
C ALA A 11 1.86 -17.12 3.72
N LEU A 12 2.98 -16.68 4.30
CA LEU A 12 4.31 -17.21 3.97
C LEU A 12 4.41 -18.71 4.30
N ASP A 13 3.94 -19.12 5.47
CA ASP A 13 3.94 -20.54 5.89
C ASP A 13 3.11 -21.39 4.92
N THR A 14 1.92 -20.89 4.56
CA THR A 14 1.00 -21.58 3.63
C THR A 14 1.58 -21.68 2.22
N ILE A 15 2.24 -20.62 1.73
CA ILE A 15 2.93 -20.64 0.43
C ILE A 15 4.05 -21.68 0.45
N GLU A 16 4.87 -21.72 1.50
CA GLU A 16 5.94 -22.71 1.64
C GLU A 16 5.38 -24.14 1.70
N GLU A 17 4.26 -24.37 2.40
CA GLU A 17 3.62 -25.69 2.47
C GLU A 17 3.05 -26.17 1.12
N ILE A 18 2.37 -25.28 0.39
CA ILE A 18 1.76 -25.61 -0.92
C ILE A 18 2.83 -25.74 -1.99
N THR A 19 3.81 -24.83 -1.99
CA THR A 19 4.73 -24.69 -3.11
C THR A 19 6.11 -25.34 -2.88
N GLY A 20 6.51 -25.50 -1.63
CA GLY A 20 7.89 -25.85 -1.25
C GLY A 20 8.89 -24.70 -1.42
N GLU A 21 8.46 -23.54 -1.94
CA GLU A 21 9.30 -22.37 -2.13
C GLU A 21 9.35 -21.55 -0.85
N LYS A 22 10.56 -21.26 -0.36
CA LYS A 22 10.75 -20.44 0.84
C LYS A 22 10.84 -18.95 0.55
N LYS A 23 11.08 -18.60 -0.71
CA LYS A 23 11.41 -17.25 -1.15
C LYS A 23 10.27 -16.70 -1.98
N VAL A 24 9.77 -15.53 -1.61
CA VAL A 24 8.65 -14.87 -2.28
C VAL A 24 8.95 -13.42 -2.60
N ASN A 25 8.29 -12.90 -3.63
CA ASN A 25 8.14 -11.48 -3.87
C ASN A 25 6.83 -11.01 -3.22
N SER A 26 6.85 -9.86 -2.58
CA SER A 26 5.68 -9.32 -1.84
C SER A 26 5.17 -8.04 -2.47
N VAL A 27 3.87 -7.79 -2.31
CA VAL A 27 3.22 -6.55 -2.73
C VAL A 27 2.38 -6.02 -1.58
N GLY A 28 2.53 -4.73 -1.27
CA GLY A 28 1.69 -4.01 -0.33
C GLY A 28 1.06 -2.79 -0.99
N TYR A 29 -0.24 -2.58 -0.78
CA TYR A 29 -0.98 -1.44 -1.35
C TYR A 29 -1.56 -0.58 -0.23
N CYS A 30 -1.35 0.74 -0.29
CA CYS A 30 -1.83 1.70 0.70
C CYS A 30 -1.40 1.31 2.13
N VAL A 31 -2.33 1.22 3.09
CA VAL A 31 -2.07 0.78 4.46
C VAL A 31 -1.46 -0.63 4.54
N GLY A 32 -1.79 -1.52 3.58
CA GLY A 32 -1.17 -2.83 3.46
C GLY A 32 0.33 -2.75 3.18
N GLY A 33 0.79 -1.72 2.48
CA GLY A 33 2.21 -1.45 2.29
C GLY A 33 2.89 -0.90 3.55
N SER A 34 2.20 -0.08 4.34
CA SER A 34 2.72 0.39 5.63
C SER A 34 2.87 -0.79 6.60
N LEU A 35 1.88 -1.68 6.65
CA LEU A 35 1.92 -2.93 7.40
C LEU A 35 3.06 -3.83 6.92
N LEU A 36 3.18 -4.05 5.61
CA LEU A 36 4.25 -4.85 5.01
C LEU A 36 5.63 -4.27 5.35
N SER A 37 5.81 -2.94 5.28
CA SER A 37 7.08 -2.29 5.61
C SER A 37 7.46 -2.45 7.09
N ALA A 38 6.48 -2.36 7.99
CA ALA A 38 6.70 -2.62 9.41
C ALA A 38 7.02 -4.11 9.67
N ALA A 39 6.33 -5.03 9.00
CA ALA A 39 6.61 -6.46 9.05
C ALA A 39 8.01 -6.80 8.53
N LEU A 40 8.44 -6.19 7.42
CA LEU A 40 9.78 -6.39 6.86
C LEU A 40 10.87 -5.96 7.83
N ALA A 41 10.70 -4.83 8.53
CA ALA A 41 11.65 -4.39 9.55
C ALA A 41 11.68 -5.33 10.76
N MET A 42 10.52 -5.86 11.16
CA MET A 42 10.41 -6.88 12.20
C MET A 42 11.11 -8.20 11.79
N PHE A 43 10.85 -8.69 10.57
CA PHE A 43 11.47 -9.87 9.99
C PHE A 43 12.98 -9.73 9.84
N ALA A 44 13.47 -8.56 9.43
CA ALA A 44 14.91 -8.30 9.35
C ALA A 44 15.60 -8.45 10.71
N ARG A 45 14.99 -7.94 11.79
CA ARG A 45 15.46 -8.11 13.16
C ARG A 45 15.43 -9.57 13.62
N GLU A 46 14.37 -10.30 13.25
CA GLU A 46 14.17 -11.71 13.61
C GLU A 46 14.97 -12.68 12.75
N GLY A 47 15.59 -12.19 11.67
CA GLY A 47 16.36 -13.00 10.74
C GLY A 47 15.51 -13.79 9.74
N ASP A 48 14.22 -13.47 9.61
CA ASP A 48 13.35 -14.05 8.58
C ASP A 48 13.64 -13.38 7.22
N LYS A 49 14.09 -14.20 6.27
CA LYS A 49 14.56 -13.78 4.94
C LYS A 49 13.68 -14.32 3.81
N ARG A 50 12.46 -14.77 4.12
CA ARG A 50 11.57 -15.38 3.13
C ARG A 50 11.09 -14.39 2.06
N ILE A 51 10.97 -13.10 2.37
CA ILE A 51 10.66 -12.08 1.37
C ILE A 51 11.97 -11.61 0.70
N GLN A 52 12.06 -11.76 -0.62
CA GLN A 52 13.26 -11.41 -1.41
C GLN A 52 13.18 -10.02 -2.03
N SER A 53 11.97 -9.55 -2.37
CA SER A 53 11.70 -8.20 -2.85
C SER A 53 10.34 -7.73 -2.37
N ALA A 54 10.15 -6.41 -2.31
CA ALA A 54 8.87 -5.81 -1.95
C ALA A 54 8.47 -4.74 -2.96
N THR A 55 7.21 -4.78 -3.36
CA THR A 55 6.59 -3.74 -4.17
C THR A 55 5.58 -2.99 -3.30
N LEU A 56 5.66 -1.66 -3.29
CA LEU A 56 4.80 -0.79 -2.52
C LEU A 56 4.00 0.09 -3.49
N PHE A 57 2.68 0.01 -3.44
CA PHE A 57 1.77 0.83 -4.23
C PHE A 57 1.18 1.93 -3.35
N THR A 58 1.43 3.19 -3.71
CA THR A 58 0.94 4.40 -3.04
C THR A 58 0.98 4.26 -1.52
N THR A 59 2.16 3.90 -1.02
CA THR A 59 2.38 3.53 0.39
C THR A 59 3.18 4.61 1.09
N GLN A 60 2.72 5.00 2.27
CA GLN A 60 3.46 5.89 3.15
C GLN A 60 4.14 5.08 4.25
N VAL A 61 5.44 5.30 4.43
CA VAL A 61 6.23 4.79 5.55
C VAL A 61 6.80 5.91 6.42
N ASP A 62 6.74 7.13 5.89
CA ASP A 62 6.90 8.38 6.60
C ASP A 62 5.66 9.24 6.32
N PHE A 63 5.16 9.92 7.35
CA PHE A 63 3.91 10.68 7.28
C PHE A 63 4.13 12.19 7.42
N THR A 64 5.37 12.68 7.26
CA THR A 64 5.68 14.13 7.29
C THR A 64 4.91 14.91 6.24
N TYR A 65 4.73 14.32 5.06
CA TYR A 65 3.91 14.85 3.97
C TYR A 65 2.62 14.03 3.81
N GLY A 66 2.03 13.59 4.92
CA GLY A 66 0.89 12.67 5.06
C GLY A 66 -0.40 12.99 4.32
N GLY A 67 -0.45 14.11 3.60
CA GLY A 67 -1.60 14.60 2.85
C GLY A 67 -2.68 15.23 3.73
N ASP A 68 -3.87 15.34 3.17
CA ASP A 68 -5.02 16.00 3.81
C ASP A 68 -5.46 15.31 5.10
N LEU A 69 -5.06 14.05 5.31
CA LEU A 69 -5.30 13.29 6.53
C LEU A 69 -4.66 13.95 7.76
N LEU A 70 -3.54 14.66 7.62
CA LEU A 70 -2.89 15.35 8.73
C LEU A 70 -3.77 16.43 9.36
N VAL A 71 -4.75 16.96 8.62
CA VAL A 71 -5.70 17.96 9.13
C VAL A 71 -6.65 17.36 10.18
N PHE A 72 -6.83 16.04 10.17
CA PHE A 72 -7.72 15.29 11.07
C PHE A 72 -6.94 14.46 12.11
N VAL A 73 -5.69 14.84 12.38
CA VAL A 73 -4.81 14.10 13.29
C VAL A 73 -4.26 15.07 14.32
N ASP A 74 -4.95 15.13 15.47
CA ASP A 74 -4.43 15.67 16.71
C ASP A 74 -4.79 14.73 17.88
N GLU A 75 -4.19 14.98 19.05
CA GLU A 75 -4.39 14.14 20.23
C GLU A 75 -5.87 14.04 20.65
N GLU A 76 -6.58 15.17 20.63
CA GLU A 76 -7.98 15.24 21.08
C GLU A 76 -8.91 14.45 20.13
N GLN A 77 -8.67 14.56 18.83
CA GLN A 77 -9.39 13.84 17.80
C GLN A 77 -9.14 12.33 17.89
N ILE A 78 -7.89 11.91 18.09
CA ILE A 78 -7.54 10.50 18.27
C ILE A 78 -8.18 9.93 19.53
N GLU A 79 -8.09 10.61 20.67
CA GLU A 79 -8.77 10.21 21.91
C GLU A 79 -10.29 10.13 21.74
N GLY A 80 -10.87 11.03 20.94
CA GLY A 80 -12.28 11.00 20.54
C GLY A 80 -12.65 9.72 19.79
N VAL A 81 -11.85 9.33 18.80
CA VAL A 81 -12.04 8.09 18.03
C VAL A 81 -11.82 6.86 18.93
N GLU A 82 -10.80 6.88 19.79
CA GLU A 82 -10.50 5.79 20.72
C GLU A 82 -11.63 5.54 21.70
N ARG A 83 -12.22 6.58 22.29
CA ARG A 83 -13.40 6.44 23.17
C ARG A 83 -14.56 5.76 22.45
N GLN A 84 -14.85 6.15 21.21
CA GLN A 84 -15.91 5.52 20.42
C GLN A 84 -15.61 4.05 20.11
N MET A 85 -14.34 3.73 19.84
CA MET A 85 -13.92 2.35 19.59
C MET A 85 -13.92 1.51 20.86
N GLN A 86 -13.65 2.08 22.04
CA GLN A 86 -13.72 1.38 23.33
C GLN A 86 -15.15 0.92 23.66
N GLU A 87 -16.17 1.70 23.28
CA GLU A 87 -17.57 1.33 23.51
C GLU A 87 -18.03 0.15 22.63
N LYS A 88 -17.48 0.02 21.41
CA LYS A 88 -17.95 -0.96 20.40
C LYS A 88 -16.98 -2.09 20.09
N GLY A 89 -15.70 -1.95 20.45
CA GLY A 89 -14.59 -2.84 20.07
C GLY A 89 -14.00 -2.59 18.67
N TYR A 90 -14.62 -1.73 17.85
CA TYR A 90 -14.20 -1.39 16.49
C TYR A 90 -14.70 0.01 16.10
N LEU A 91 -14.13 0.60 15.05
CA LEU A 91 -14.71 1.79 14.42
C LEU A 91 -15.74 1.39 13.36
N ASP A 92 -16.92 2.01 13.43
CA ASP A 92 -17.98 1.84 12.44
C ASP A 92 -17.50 2.23 11.03
N GLY A 93 -17.75 1.36 10.04
CA GLY A 93 -17.30 1.54 8.66
C GLY A 93 -17.82 2.83 8.02
N GLY A 94 -19.03 3.29 8.39
CA GLY A 94 -19.62 4.53 7.89
C GLY A 94 -18.85 5.78 8.31
N LYS A 95 -18.22 5.78 9.50
CA LYS A 95 -17.39 6.91 9.96
C LYS A 95 -16.05 6.97 9.25
N MET A 96 -15.41 5.82 9.03
CA MET A 96 -14.19 5.72 8.25
C MET A 96 -14.45 6.12 6.79
N ALA A 97 -15.53 5.60 6.19
CA ALA A 97 -15.97 5.99 4.86
C ALA A 97 -16.26 7.49 4.77
N SER A 98 -16.87 8.10 5.80
CA SER A 98 -17.13 9.55 5.83
C SER A 98 -15.84 10.38 5.87
N ALA A 99 -14.85 9.99 6.69
CA ALA A 99 -13.55 10.66 6.74
C ALA A 99 -12.81 10.55 5.40
N PHE A 100 -12.73 9.34 4.83
CA PHE A 100 -12.14 9.12 3.49
C PHE A 100 -12.92 9.85 2.38
N ASN A 101 -14.25 9.91 2.45
CA ASN A 101 -15.07 10.62 1.46
C ASN A 101 -14.89 12.14 1.53
N MET A 102 -14.70 12.71 2.73
CA MET A 102 -14.36 14.13 2.88
C MET A 102 -13.02 14.45 2.20
N LEU A 103 -12.03 13.57 2.35
CA LEU A 103 -10.71 13.66 1.71
C LEU A 103 -10.74 13.38 0.20
N ARG A 104 -11.72 12.62 -0.28
CA ARG A 104 -11.89 12.22 -1.69
C ARG A 104 -12.88 13.08 -2.47
N SER A 105 -13.43 14.14 -1.87
CA SER A 105 -14.37 15.04 -2.56
C SER A 105 -13.79 15.63 -3.86
N ARG A 106 -12.47 15.87 -3.91
CA ARG A 106 -11.79 16.38 -5.10
C ARG A 106 -11.60 15.32 -6.20
N ASP A 107 -11.32 14.07 -5.82
CA ASP A 107 -10.96 13.00 -6.75
C ASP A 107 -12.15 12.22 -7.32
N LEU A 108 -13.24 12.07 -6.57
CA LEU A 108 -14.43 11.34 -7.01
C LEU A 108 -15.57 12.24 -7.45
N ILE A 109 -15.67 13.45 -6.90
CA ILE A 109 -16.78 14.37 -7.20
C ILE A 109 -16.31 15.50 -8.12
N TRP A 110 -15.19 16.18 -7.81
CA TRP A 110 -14.75 17.34 -8.58
C TRP A 110 -14.11 16.97 -9.92
N SER A 111 -13.19 15.99 -9.97
CA SER A 111 -12.61 15.52 -11.24
C SER A 111 -13.69 14.87 -12.14
N TYR A 112 -14.68 14.20 -11.55
CA TYR A 112 -15.90 13.71 -12.20
C TYR A 112 -16.74 14.86 -12.75
N ALA A 113 -17.04 15.89 -11.95
CA ALA A 113 -17.81 17.06 -12.39
C ALA A 113 -17.08 17.84 -13.49
N VAL A 114 -15.77 18.07 -13.37
CA VAL A 114 -14.98 18.77 -14.39
C VAL A 114 -14.94 17.96 -15.69
N ASN A 115 -14.70 16.65 -15.65
CA ASN A 115 -14.65 15.86 -16.88
C ASN A 115 -16.04 15.62 -17.50
N ASN A 116 -17.07 15.42 -16.69
CA ASN A 116 -18.40 15.05 -17.20
C ASN A 116 -19.29 16.26 -17.44
N TYR A 117 -19.40 17.17 -16.47
CA TYR A 117 -20.25 18.36 -16.58
C TYR A 117 -19.58 19.47 -17.40
N MET A 118 -18.31 19.79 -17.17
CA MET A 118 -17.63 20.87 -17.91
C MET A 118 -17.05 20.44 -19.26
N ARG A 119 -16.58 19.19 -19.40
CA ARG A 119 -15.93 18.70 -20.63
C ARG A 119 -16.78 17.71 -21.44
N GLY A 120 -17.99 17.39 -21.00
CA GLY A 120 -18.93 16.53 -21.72
C GLY A 120 -18.46 15.09 -21.94
N LYS A 121 -17.51 14.60 -21.13
CA LYS A 121 -16.97 13.23 -21.26
C LYS A 121 -17.90 12.22 -20.58
N THR A 122 -17.94 11.01 -21.13
CA THR A 122 -18.77 9.91 -20.61
C THR A 122 -18.26 9.47 -19.24
N PRO A 123 -19.14 9.29 -18.23
CA PRO A 123 -18.72 8.84 -16.92
C PRO A 123 -18.16 7.41 -16.99
N MET A 124 -16.95 7.22 -16.48
CA MET A 124 -16.34 5.92 -16.17
C MET A 124 -15.83 6.06 -14.72
N ALA A 125 -16.12 5.19 -13.75
CA ALA A 125 -16.54 3.81 -13.80
C ALA A 125 -17.32 3.41 -12.52
N PHE A 126 -18.39 2.62 -12.67
CA PHE A 126 -19.26 2.15 -11.58
C PHE A 126 -18.55 1.21 -10.60
N ASP A 127 -17.52 0.51 -11.08
CA ASP A 127 -16.72 -0.47 -10.33
C ASP A 127 -15.90 0.18 -9.20
N LEU A 128 -15.22 1.29 -9.47
CA LEU A 128 -14.43 2.03 -8.47
C LEU A 128 -15.33 2.62 -7.38
N LEU A 129 -16.49 3.14 -7.77
CA LEU A 129 -17.48 3.65 -6.82
C LEU A 129 -18.09 2.51 -6.00
N TYR A 130 -18.37 1.36 -6.62
CA TYR A 130 -18.86 0.18 -5.92
C TYR A 130 -17.84 -0.30 -4.88
N TRP A 131 -16.58 -0.51 -5.28
CA TRP A 131 -15.49 -0.87 -4.37
C TRP A 131 -15.32 0.15 -3.25
N ASN A 132 -15.40 1.45 -3.56
CA ASN A 132 -15.25 2.49 -2.54
C ASN A 132 -16.42 2.53 -1.54
N SER A 133 -17.62 2.15 -1.96
CA SER A 133 -18.79 2.09 -1.08
C SER A 133 -18.83 0.83 -0.20
N ASP A 134 -18.03 -0.19 -0.53
CA ASP A 134 -17.97 -1.46 0.20
C ASP A 134 -16.97 -1.39 1.35
N SER A 135 -17.39 -0.76 2.46
CA SER A 135 -16.51 -0.46 3.59
C SER A 135 -16.23 -1.68 4.48
N THR A 136 -15.03 -1.75 5.04
CA THR A 136 -14.65 -2.76 6.05
C THR A 136 -14.52 -2.14 7.44
N ARG A 137 -14.72 -2.95 8.49
CA ARG A 137 -14.39 -2.55 9.88
C ARG A 137 -12.90 -2.81 10.15
N MET A 138 -12.33 -2.03 11.06
CA MET A 138 -10.99 -2.27 11.59
C MET A 138 -11.05 -2.38 13.12
N THR A 139 -10.26 -3.29 13.69
CA THR A 139 -10.19 -3.49 15.13
C THR A 139 -9.65 -2.24 15.83
N ALA A 140 -10.19 -1.94 17.02
CA ALA A 140 -9.83 -0.75 17.78
C ALA A 140 -8.33 -0.62 18.01
N ALA A 141 -7.70 -1.73 18.44
CA ALA A 141 -6.27 -1.79 18.74
C ALA A 141 -5.42 -1.47 17.51
N ASN A 142 -5.71 -2.07 16.36
CA ASN A 142 -4.95 -1.82 15.13
C ASN A 142 -5.14 -0.38 14.63
N HIS A 143 -6.37 0.12 14.68
CA HIS A 143 -6.67 1.48 14.22
C HIS A 143 -5.98 2.55 15.07
N SER A 144 -6.14 2.46 16.40
CA SER A 144 -5.47 3.36 17.36
C SER A 144 -3.95 3.31 17.18
N PHE A 145 -3.38 2.11 17.10
CA PHE A 145 -1.95 1.92 16.89
C PHE A 145 -1.45 2.60 15.61
N TYR A 146 -2.18 2.44 14.50
CA TYR A 146 -1.85 3.06 13.22
C TYR A 146 -1.93 4.59 13.27
N LEU A 147 -3.01 5.16 13.80
CA LEU A 147 -3.17 6.61 13.91
C LEU A 147 -2.05 7.23 14.76
N ARG A 148 -1.77 6.65 15.93
CA ARG A 148 -0.74 7.16 16.85
C ARG A 148 0.66 6.98 16.29
N ASN A 149 1.04 5.78 15.86
CA ASN A 149 2.42 5.51 15.44
C ASN A 149 2.76 6.01 14.04
N CYS A 150 1.78 6.22 13.16
CA CYS A 150 2.05 6.69 11.81
C CYS A 150 1.72 8.18 11.68
N TYR A 151 0.45 8.55 11.82
CA TYR A 151 0.02 9.92 11.53
C TYR A 151 0.41 10.93 12.60
N LEU A 152 0.26 10.58 13.88
CA LEU A 152 0.54 11.50 14.99
C LEU A 152 2.03 11.59 15.30
N GLU A 153 2.64 10.45 15.64
CA GLU A 153 4.00 10.40 16.17
C GLU A 153 5.04 10.07 15.10
N ASN A 154 4.63 9.52 13.95
CA ASN A 154 5.50 9.10 12.85
C ASN A 154 6.66 8.20 13.32
N ASN A 155 6.37 7.30 14.25
CA ASN A 155 7.30 6.38 14.90
C ASN A 155 7.88 5.34 13.94
N LEU A 156 7.18 5.02 12.84
CA LEU A 156 7.66 4.07 11.84
C LEU A 156 8.97 4.54 11.20
N SER A 157 9.01 5.75 10.65
CA SER A 157 10.20 6.31 10.02
C SER A 157 11.26 6.76 11.04
N LYS A 158 10.83 7.13 12.26
CA LYS A 158 11.72 7.49 13.37
C LYS A 158 12.42 6.29 14.03
N GLY A 159 12.08 5.06 13.66
CA GLY A 159 12.63 3.84 14.28
C GLY A 159 12.22 3.66 15.74
N LYS A 160 11.03 4.16 16.11
CA LYS A 160 10.48 4.11 17.47
C LYS A 160 9.24 3.23 17.59
N MET A 161 8.70 2.74 16.47
CA MET A 161 7.55 1.85 16.48
C MET A 161 7.93 0.53 17.15
N MET A 162 7.18 0.13 18.17
CA MET A 162 7.40 -1.10 18.94
C MET A 162 6.58 -2.24 18.36
N LEU A 163 7.23 -3.33 17.95
CA LEU A 163 6.61 -4.59 17.49
C LEU A 163 7.42 -5.77 18.03
N GLY A 164 6.76 -6.81 18.53
CA GLY A 164 7.39 -7.95 19.20
C GLY A 164 8.18 -7.53 20.44
N GLY A 165 7.71 -6.50 21.16
CA GLY A 165 8.35 -5.98 22.38
C GLY A 165 9.65 -5.18 22.18
N ALA A 166 10.07 -4.92 20.94
CA ALA A 166 11.27 -4.14 20.64
C ALA A 166 11.02 -3.15 19.48
N PRO A 167 11.81 -2.05 19.38
CA PRO A 167 11.67 -1.13 18.27
C PRO A 167 12.05 -1.80 16.95
N ILE A 168 11.41 -1.38 15.87
CA ILE A 168 11.77 -1.75 14.49
C ILE A 168 12.43 -0.56 13.77
N ASN A 169 13.28 -0.85 12.80
CA ASN A 169 13.97 0.17 12.00
C ASN A 169 13.90 -0.18 10.51
N LEU A 170 13.34 0.73 9.71
CA LEU A 170 13.24 0.54 8.26
C LEU A 170 14.62 0.40 7.58
N LYS A 171 15.70 0.91 8.20
CA LYS A 171 17.07 0.72 7.71
C LYS A 171 17.52 -0.74 7.71
N ASP A 172 16.88 -1.61 8.49
CA ASP A 172 17.19 -3.04 8.51
C ASP A 172 16.59 -3.76 7.28
N VAL A 173 15.63 -3.13 6.59
CA VAL A 173 15.05 -3.63 5.34
C VAL A 173 16.03 -3.35 4.19
N THR A 174 16.81 -4.37 3.86
CA THR A 174 17.89 -4.31 2.86
C THR A 174 17.55 -4.99 1.52
N ILE A 175 16.34 -5.57 1.41
CA ILE A 175 15.85 -6.15 0.17
C ILE A 175 15.53 -5.07 -0.87
N PRO A 176 15.54 -5.39 -2.18
CA PRO A 176 15.11 -4.46 -3.22
C PRO A 176 13.64 -4.06 -3.05
N ILE A 177 13.36 -2.76 -3.21
CA ILE A 177 12.00 -2.20 -3.13
C ILE A 177 11.63 -1.48 -4.42
N TYR A 178 10.45 -1.77 -4.95
CA TYR A 178 9.81 -1.01 -6.02
C TYR A 178 8.70 -0.16 -5.41
N ASN A 179 8.86 1.16 -5.35
CA ASN A 179 7.92 2.07 -4.71
C ASN A 179 7.21 2.95 -5.75
N LEU A 180 5.94 2.64 -5.98
CA LEU A 180 5.08 3.34 -6.93
C LEU A 180 4.28 4.43 -6.22
N ALA A 181 4.35 5.65 -6.71
CA ALA A 181 3.43 6.73 -6.38
C ALA A 181 2.52 7.07 -7.56
N ALA A 182 1.44 7.80 -7.29
CA ALA A 182 0.60 8.40 -8.31
C ALA A 182 0.69 9.93 -8.21
N LYS A 183 0.88 10.60 -9.36
CA LYS A 183 1.22 12.02 -9.46
C LYS A 183 0.17 12.95 -8.85
N GLU A 184 -1.10 12.60 -9.03
CA GLU A 184 -2.23 13.39 -8.54
C GLU A 184 -2.82 12.80 -7.26
N ASP A 185 -2.14 11.85 -6.59
CA ASP A 185 -2.60 11.24 -5.34
C ASP A 185 -2.54 12.23 -4.18
N HIS A 186 -3.67 12.43 -3.48
CA HIS A 186 -3.77 13.26 -2.28
C HIS A 186 -3.96 12.46 -1.00
N ILE A 187 -4.17 11.14 -1.11
CA ILE A 187 -4.28 10.22 0.03
C ILE A 187 -2.89 9.78 0.47
N ALA A 188 -2.06 9.38 -0.48
CA ALA A 188 -0.64 9.09 -0.30
C ALA A 188 0.17 9.95 -1.27
N PRO A 189 0.41 11.23 -0.91
CA PRO A 189 1.05 12.18 -1.83
C PRO A 189 2.37 11.66 -2.36
N ALA A 190 2.62 11.86 -3.66
CA ALA A 190 3.84 11.40 -4.32
C ALA A 190 5.12 11.87 -3.58
N LYS A 191 5.12 13.12 -3.09
CA LYS A 191 6.21 13.64 -2.26
C LYS A 191 6.41 12.86 -0.96
N SER A 192 5.35 12.39 -0.32
CA SER A 192 5.41 11.57 0.89
C SER A 192 6.00 10.20 0.60
N VAL A 193 5.51 9.54 -0.46
CA VAL A 193 6.02 8.24 -0.91
C VAL A 193 7.50 8.34 -1.27
N PHE A 194 7.90 9.39 -2.01
CA PHE A 194 9.29 9.69 -2.36
C PHE A 194 10.16 9.93 -1.12
N HIS A 195 9.68 10.77 -0.20
CA HIS A 195 10.39 11.04 1.05
C HIS A 195 10.58 9.77 1.87
N GLY A 196 9.57 8.89 1.92
CA GLY A 196 9.59 7.60 2.60
C GLY A 196 10.68 6.64 2.10
N CYS A 197 11.08 6.72 0.82
CA CYS A 197 12.10 5.83 0.26
C CYS A 197 13.45 5.89 1.00
N ARG A 198 13.81 7.06 1.58
CA ARG A 198 15.11 7.26 2.25
C ARG A 198 15.27 6.50 3.56
N PHE A 199 14.18 5.94 4.10
CA PHE A 199 14.20 5.24 5.38
C PHE A 199 14.55 3.76 5.25
N PHE A 200 14.45 3.20 4.05
CA PHE A 200 14.87 1.83 3.78
C PHE A 200 16.39 1.72 3.65
N GLY A 201 16.96 0.58 4.05
CA GLY A 201 18.41 0.33 3.97
C GLY A 201 18.88 -0.25 2.64
N GLY A 202 17.96 -0.83 1.86
CA GLY A 202 18.21 -1.43 0.56
C GLY A 202 18.05 -0.47 -0.62
N ASP A 203 18.25 -0.99 -1.82
CA ASP A 203 18.00 -0.24 -3.05
C ASP A 203 16.48 -0.06 -3.25
N VAL A 204 16.06 1.20 -3.41
CA VAL A 204 14.68 1.56 -3.70
C VAL A 204 14.59 2.16 -5.10
N GLN A 205 13.73 1.60 -5.95
CA GLN A 205 13.36 2.19 -7.22
C GLN A 205 12.05 2.95 -7.05
N TYR A 206 12.04 4.24 -7.37
CA TYR A 206 10.84 5.07 -7.30
C TYR A 206 10.24 5.28 -8.69
N ILE A 207 8.94 5.04 -8.80
CA ILE A 207 8.17 5.20 -10.05
C ILE A 207 6.99 6.11 -9.78
N LEU A 208 6.80 7.08 -10.67
CA LEU A 208 5.66 7.98 -10.60
C LEU A 208 4.68 7.62 -11.72
N SER A 209 3.47 7.18 -11.38
CA SER A 209 2.40 6.99 -12.35
C SER A 209 1.58 8.26 -12.53
N GLY A 210 1.01 8.46 -13.72
CA GLY A 210 0.01 9.50 -13.95
C GLY A 210 -1.32 9.18 -13.23
N SER A 211 -2.20 10.18 -13.14
CA SER A 211 -3.51 10.09 -12.45
C SER A 211 -3.43 9.99 -10.92
N GLY A 212 -4.56 9.70 -10.28
CA GLY A 212 -4.74 9.69 -8.82
C GLY A 212 -4.65 8.29 -8.20
N HIS A 213 -4.94 8.19 -6.91
CA HIS A 213 -4.64 7.03 -6.03
C HIS A 213 -4.98 5.65 -6.62
N ILE A 214 -6.17 5.50 -7.23
CA ILE A 214 -6.61 4.21 -7.79
C ILE A 214 -6.30 4.14 -9.28
N ALA A 215 -6.61 5.19 -10.03
CA ALA A 215 -6.46 5.19 -11.49
C ALA A 215 -5.01 5.14 -11.97
N GLY A 216 -4.05 5.64 -11.18
CA GLY A 216 -2.62 5.53 -11.47
C GLY A 216 -2.05 4.14 -11.21
N VAL A 217 -2.56 3.45 -10.18
CA VAL A 217 -2.15 2.07 -9.86
C VAL A 217 -2.83 1.06 -10.79
N VAL A 218 -4.16 1.16 -10.94
CA VAL A 218 -4.97 0.27 -11.77
C VAL A 218 -5.02 0.79 -13.20
N ASN A 219 -3.91 0.65 -13.92
CA ASN A 219 -3.76 1.08 -15.31
C ASN A 219 -3.38 -0.11 -16.22
N PRO A 220 -4.35 -0.87 -16.75
CA PRO A 220 -4.09 -2.01 -17.62
C PRO A 220 -3.34 -1.61 -18.91
N PRO A 221 -2.32 -2.38 -19.34
CA PRO A 221 -1.45 -2.01 -20.47
C PRO A 221 -2.16 -1.98 -21.83
N ASP A 222 -3.23 -2.76 -21.98
CA ASP A 222 -4.05 -2.84 -23.21
C ASP A 222 -4.83 -1.56 -23.51
N LYS A 223 -5.10 -0.73 -22.49
CA LYS A 223 -5.90 0.50 -22.63
C LYS A 223 -5.08 1.72 -23.04
N VAL A 224 -3.74 1.64 -22.99
CA VAL A 224 -2.77 2.72 -23.31
C VAL A 224 -3.24 4.09 -22.79
N LYS A 225 -3.51 4.16 -21.49
CA LYS A 225 -3.89 5.40 -20.80
C LYS A 225 -2.73 5.91 -19.95
N TYR A 226 -2.68 7.22 -19.77
CA TYR A 226 -1.70 7.91 -18.94
C TYR A 226 -0.25 7.63 -19.38
N GLN A 227 0.68 7.86 -18.46
CA GLN A 227 2.11 7.77 -18.60
C GLN A 227 2.69 7.45 -17.22
N TYR A 228 3.97 7.09 -17.16
CA TYR A 228 4.72 6.97 -15.93
C TYR A 228 6.11 7.59 -16.09
N TRP A 229 6.75 7.94 -14.99
CA TRP A 229 8.08 8.53 -14.98
C TRP A 229 9.06 7.68 -14.18
N THR A 230 10.30 7.61 -14.67
CA THR A 230 11.42 6.91 -14.04
C THR A 230 12.65 7.80 -14.00
N ASN A 231 13.41 7.77 -12.92
CA ASN A 231 14.64 8.55 -12.79
C ASN A 231 15.67 7.92 -11.82
N GLY A 232 15.75 6.58 -11.80
CA GLY A 232 16.67 5.87 -10.91
C GLY A 232 16.35 6.04 -9.43
N LYS A 233 17.40 6.25 -8.61
CA LYS A 233 17.27 6.29 -7.14
C LYS A 233 16.52 7.54 -6.66
N PRO A 234 15.68 7.43 -5.61
CA PRO A 234 14.95 8.56 -5.03
C PRO A 234 15.86 9.39 -4.10
N GLU A 235 16.77 10.15 -4.69
CA GLU A 235 17.71 11.03 -3.99
C GLU A 235 17.38 12.51 -4.23
N GLY A 236 17.77 13.37 -3.30
CA GLY A 236 17.54 14.82 -3.39
C GLY A 236 16.11 15.25 -3.04
N GLU A 237 15.71 16.40 -3.60
CA GLU A 237 14.35 16.93 -3.48
C GLU A 237 13.42 16.31 -4.53
N PHE A 238 12.16 16.10 -4.16
CA PHE A 238 11.18 15.47 -5.03
C PHE A 238 10.99 16.24 -6.34
N GLU A 239 10.95 17.56 -6.26
CA GLU A 239 10.77 18.45 -7.40
C GLU A 239 11.92 18.33 -8.41
N ASP A 240 13.15 18.16 -7.95
CA ASP A 240 14.33 17.95 -8.80
C ASP A 240 14.32 16.58 -9.47
N TRP A 241 13.90 15.55 -8.72
CA TRP A 241 13.72 14.20 -9.25
C TRP A 241 12.67 14.19 -10.36
N VAL A 242 11.53 14.87 -10.17
CA VAL A 242 10.48 14.97 -11.19
C VAL A 242 10.94 15.76 -12.42
N ALA A 243 11.68 16.85 -12.22
CA ALA A 243 12.15 17.70 -13.32
C ALA A 243 13.10 16.98 -14.29
N THR A 244 13.80 15.95 -13.82
CA THR A 244 14.77 15.18 -14.60
C THR A 244 14.28 13.78 -14.97
N ALA A 245 13.06 13.41 -14.59
CA ALA A 245 12.51 12.09 -14.84
C ALA A 245 12.13 11.88 -16.30
N GLU A 246 12.42 10.70 -16.83
CA GLU A 246 12.03 10.28 -18.16
C GLU A 246 10.55 9.88 -18.16
N GLU A 247 9.76 10.48 -19.06
CA GLU A 247 8.35 10.14 -19.26
C GLU A 247 8.20 8.97 -20.24
N HIS A 248 7.47 7.94 -19.83
CA HIS A 248 7.15 6.77 -20.62
C HIS A 248 5.63 6.69 -20.86
N PRO A 249 5.18 6.53 -22.11
CA PRO A 249 3.75 6.45 -22.40
C PRO A 249 3.14 5.14 -21.90
N GLY A 250 1.88 5.19 -21.45
CA GLY A 250 1.09 4.01 -21.10
C GLY A 250 1.28 3.52 -19.66
N SER A 251 1.12 2.20 -19.48
CA SER A 251 1.13 1.55 -18.15
C SER A 251 2.54 1.29 -17.65
N TRP A 252 2.75 1.46 -16.35
CA TRP A 252 3.97 1.09 -15.64
C TRP A 252 4.05 -0.43 -15.35
N TRP A 253 2.97 -1.19 -15.53
CA TRP A 253 2.94 -2.63 -15.21
C TRP A 253 4.01 -3.45 -15.96
N PRO A 254 4.26 -3.24 -17.27
CA PRO A 254 5.32 -3.95 -17.97
C PRO A 254 6.72 -3.62 -17.42
N HIS A 255 6.94 -2.37 -17.00
CA HIS A 255 8.19 -1.98 -16.36
C HIS A 255 8.37 -2.67 -15.00
N TRP A 256 7.30 -2.74 -14.19
CA TRP A 256 7.32 -3.47 -12.92
C TRP A 256 7.55 -4.97 -13.09
N MET A 257 6.89 -5.59 -14.07
CA MET A 257 7.11 -7.01 -14.39
C MET A 257 8.56 -7.27 -14.78
N ALA A 258 9.14 -6.42 -15.64
CA ALA A 258 10.54 -6.53 -16.04
C ALA A 258 11.51 -6.36 -14.86
N TRP A 259 11.18 -5.49 -13.89
CA TRP A 259 11.95 -5.36 -12.65
C TRP A 259 11.92 -6.65 -11.81
N ILE A 260 10.74 -7.25 -11.61
CA ILE A 260 10.62 -8.54 -10.93
C ILE A 260 11.45 -9.62 -11.66
N GLU A 261 11.24 -9.77 -12.96
CA GLU A 261 11.92 -10.77 -13.78
C GLU A 261 13.45 -10.60 -13.78
N SER A 262 13.95 -9.36 -13.65
CA SER A 262 15.39 -9.09 -13.59
C SER A 262 16.06 -9.64 -12.33
N MET A 263 15.30 -9.86 -11.25
CA MET A 263 15.79 -10.42 -10.00
C MET A 263 15.60 -11.94 -9.93
N GLU A 264 14.76 -12.51 -10.80
CA GLU A 264 14.50 -13.93 -10.83
C GLU A 264 15.64 -14.68 -11.52
N THR A 265 16.30 -15.53 -10.75
CA THR A 265 17.39 -16.39 -11.25
C THR A 265 16.90 -17.78 -11.63
N ALA A 266 15.68 -18.14 -11.22
CA ALA A 266 15.06 -19.42 -11.51
C ALA A 266 14.35 -19.40 -12.86
N LYS A 267 14.32 -20.55 -13.54
CA LYS A 267 13.53 -20.70 -14.77
C LYS A 267 12.04 -20.74 -14.41
N PRO A 268 11.16 -20.18 -15.26
CA PRO A 268 9.72 -20.32 -15.10
C PRO A 268 9.32 -21.79 -14.98
N VAL A 269 8.48 -22.08 -13.99
CA VAL A 269 7.88 -23.40 -13.79
C VAL A 269 6.48 -23.44 -14.39
N LYS A 270 5.96 -24.64 -14.63
CA LYS A 270 4.56 -24.79 -15.04
C LYS A 270 3.65 -24.30 -13.92
N ALA A 271 2.51 -23.72 -14.32
CA ALA A 271 1.46 -23.34 -13.38
C ALA A 271 1.10 -24.53 -12.48
N ARG A 272 1.05 -24.29 -11.17
CA ARG A 272 0.67 -25.29 -10.18
C ARG A 272 -0.85 -25.45 -10.18
N ALA A 273 -1.33 -26.63 -9.80
CA ALA A 273 -2.75 -26.81 -9.52
C ALA A 273 -3.16 -25.98 -8.29
N VAL A 274 -4.44 -25.63 -8.17
CA VAL A 274 -4.97 -24.98 -6.96
C VAL A 274 -4.95 -25.98 -5.81
N GLY A 275 -4.43 -25.56 -4.66
CA GLY A 275 -4.08 -26.46 -3.55
C GLY A 275 -2.71 -27.13 -3.76
N GLY A 276 -2.34 -28.03 -2.86
CA GLY A 276 -1.06 -28.74 -2.94
C GLY A 276 -0.47 -29.05 -1.57
N GLY A 277 0.50 -29.97 -1.53
CA GLY A 277 1.05 -30.47 -0.27
C GLY A 277 -0.03 -31.17 0.55
N LYS A 278 -0.32 -30.64 1.74
CA LYS A 278 -1.42 -31.10 2.62
C LYS A 278 -2.62 -30.15 2.64
N VAL A 279 -2.60 -29.09 1.82
CA VAL A 279 -3.64 -28.05 1.83
C VAL A 279 -4.65 -28.33 0.73
N GLU A 280 -5.89 -28.60 1.14
CA GLU A 280 -7.03 -28.77 0.24
C GLU A 280 -7.70 -27.41 -0.06
N PRO A 281 -8.17 -27.18 -1.30
CA PRO A 281 -8.95 -25.99 -1.63
C PRO A 281 -10.24 -25.92 -0.79
N LEU A 282 -10.49 -24.76 -0.15
CA LEU A 282 -11.64 -24.58 0.74
C LEU A 282 -12.92 -24.21 -0.03
N CYS A 283 -12.80 -23.32 -1.02
CA CYS A 283 -13.88 -22.88 -1.90
C CYS A 283 -13.30 -22.17 -3.13
N ASP A 284 -14.13 -21.93 -4.14
CA ASP A 284 -13.75 -21.13 -5.30
C ASP A 284 -13.51 -19.66 -4.89
N ALA A 285 -12.56 -19.01 -5.57
CA ALA A 285 -12.41 -17.57 -5.49
C ALA A 285 -13.74 -16.86 -5.88
N PRO A 286 -14.12 -15.75 -5.22
CA PRO A 286 -13.29 -14.88 -4.40
C PRO A 286 -13.32 -15.18 -2.89
N GLY A 287 -13.82 -16.35 -2.49
CA GLY A 287 -13.94 -16.75 -1.09
C GLY A 287 -15.15 -16.10 -0.38
N THR A 288 -15.19 -16.25 0.96
CA THR A 288 -16.34 -15.81 1.77
C THR A 288 -16.11 -14.48 2.47
N TYR A 289 -14.89 -14.18 2.94
CA TYR A 289 -14.61 -12.99 3.74
C TYR A 289 -14.88 -11.68 2.98
N VAL A 290 -14.63 -11.65 1.67
CA VAL A 290 -14.88 -10.48 0.83
C VAL A 290 -16.38 -10.21 0.60
N LEU A 291 -17.24 -11.18 0.93
CA LEU A 291 -18.69 -11.06 0.75
C LEU A 291 -19.41 -10.60 2.03
N GLU A 292 -18.69 -10.46 3.14
CA GLU A 292 -19.22 -10.00 4.41
C GLU A 292 -19.62 -8.53 4.34
N ARG A 293 -20.80 -8.21 4.90
CA ARG A 293 -21.36 -6.84 4.89
C ARG A 293 -21.21 -6.18 6.26
N VAL A 294 -20.83 -4.89 6.24
CA VAL A 294 -20.58 -4.05 7.43
C VAL A 294 -21.74 -3.11 7.72
#